data_AF-A0A6A4HJJ5-F1
#
_entry.id   AF-A0A6A4HJJ5-F1
#
_cell.length_a   1.000
_cell.length_b   1.000
_cell.length_c   1.000
_cell.angle_alpha   90.00
_cell.angle_beta   90.00
_cell.angle_gamma   90.00
#
_symmetry.space_group_name_H-M   'P 1'
#
loop_
_entity.id
_entity.type
_entity.pdbx_description
1 polymer ?
#
loop_
_entity_poly.entity_id
_entity_poly.type
_entity_poly.pdbx_seq_one_letter_code
_entity_poly.pdbx_strand_id
1 'polypeptide(L)'
;LNWLWGAGRTNGEGVERGWAHLGLIATSTRDMGPGSRHGTMNDHFGNWNWIKLTGLGHLLQKRLKNAVEERDFCRQELEAFSMGRRAEAVKWGEDIMRWEEDQEKSASEREGALNPYEMPKAGMLRVLGLSFDSNCSFRYV
;
A
#
# COMPACT_ATOMS: atom_id res chain seq x y z
N LEU A 1 -0.36 10.35 8.52
CA LEU A 1 -1.51 9.57 7.99
C LEU A 1 -1.13 8.12 7.69
N ASN A 2 0.04 7.82 7.10
CA ASN A 2 0.44 6.43 6.81
C ASN A 2 0.63 5.51 8.03
N TRP A 3 0.73 6.08 9.24
CA TRP A 3 0.97 5.35 10.49
C TRP A 3 -0.28 5.23 11.36
N LEU A 4 -1.45 5.67 10.88
CA LEU A 4 -2.70 5.57 11.63
C LEU A 4 -3.34 4.22 11.35
N TRP A 5 -3.78 3.54 12.41
CA TRP A 5 -4.51 2.29 12.30
C TRP A 5 -5.71 2.42 11.36
N GLY A 6 -5.84 1.48 10.41
CA GLY A 6 -6.95 1.46 9.46
C GLY A 6 -6.89 2.51 8.35
N ALA A 7 -5.84 3.34 8.30
CA ALA A 7 -5.62 4.22 7.16
C ALA A 7 -5.20 3.40 5.94
N GLY A 8 -5.99 3.48 4.86
CA GLY A 8 -5.59 2.92 3.58
C GLY A 8 -4.31 3.57 3.06
N ARG A 9 -3.42 2.80 2.44
CA ARG A 9 -2.24 3.36 1.76
C ARG A 9 -2.68 4.27 0.61
N THR A 10 -2.08 5.44 0.52
CA THR A 10 -2.33 6.37 -0.59
C THR A 10 -1.96 5.70 -1.91
N ASN A 11 -2.90 5.63 -2.85
CA ASN A 11 -2.62 5.20 -4.20
C ASN A 11 -1.84 6.30 -4.95
N GLY A 12 -0.52 6.12 -5.07
CA GLY A 12 0.38 7.05 -5.75
C GLY A 12 0.24 7.09 -7.28
N GLU A 13 -0.34 6.06 -7.91
CA GLU A 13 -0.47 5.99 -9.38
C GLU A 13 -1.47 7.03 -9.94
N GLY A 14 -2.35 7.57 -9.10
CA GLY A 14 -3.36 8.52 -9.51
C GLY A 14 -2.78 9.82 -10.07
N VAL A 15 -1.55 10.18 -9.69
CA VAL A 15 -0.84 11.32 -10.26
C VAL A 15 -0.27 10.95 -11.63
N GLU A 16 0.40 9.80 -11.75
CA GLU A 16 1.11 9.35 -12.97
C GLU A 16 0.18 9.19 -14.17
N ARG A 17 -1.04 8.71 -13.95
CA ARG A 17 -2.07 8.60 -15.01
C ARG A 17 -2.42 9.95 -15.64
N GLY A 18 -2.35 11.03 -14.85
CA GLY A 18 -2.52 12.40 -15.36
C GLY A 18 -1.34 12.84 -16.19
N TRP A 19 -0.12 12.62 -15.68
CA TRP A 19 1.13 12.96 -16.38
C TRP A 19 1.23 12.32 -17.77
N ALA A 20 0.80 11.06 -17.92
CA ALA A 20 0.77 10.38 -19.22
C ALA A 20 -0.09 11.14 -20.27
N HIS A 21 -1.21 11.73 -19.85
CA HIS A 21 -2.08 12.51 -20.75
C HIS A 21 -1.46 13.87 -21.12
N LEU A 22 -0.60 14.44 -20.27
CA LEU A 22 0.01 15.74 -20.52
C LEU A 22 1.03 15.73 -21.66
N GLY A 23 1.63 14.58 -21.97
CA GLY A 23 2.54 14.44 -23.11
C GLY A 23 1.89 14.80 -24.45
N LEU A 24 0.62 14.43 -24.63
CA LEU A 24 -0.13 14.75 -25.85
C LEU A 24 -0.44 16.25 -25.95
N ILE A 25 -0.86 16.86 -24.84
CA ILE A 25 -1.16 18.31 -24.75
C ILE A 25 0.12 19.14 -24.95
N ALA A 26 1.24 18.69 -24.39
CA ALA A 26 2.52 19.37 -24.56
C ALA A 26 2.95 19.38 -26.04
N THR A 27 2.67 18.31 -26.78
CA THR A 27 2.98 18.21 -28.21
C THR A 27 2.06 19.08 -29.06
N SER A 28 0.75 19.10 -28.78
CA SER A 28 -0.21 19.90 -29.55
C SER A 28 -0.06 21.41 -29.35
N THR A 29 0.47 21.84 -28.20
CA THR A 29 0.66 23.26 -27.86
C THR A 29 2.05 23.78 -28.19
N ARG A 30 2.91 22.98 -28.84
CA ARG A 30 4.32 23.33 -29.10
C ARG A 30 4.49 24.56 -29.99
N ASP A 31 3.63 24.72 -30.98
CA ASP A 31 3.72 25.81 -31.96
C ASP A 31 2.95 27.07 -31.51
N MET A 32 2.33 27.03 -30.32
CA MET A 32 1.63 28.16 -29.74
C MET A 32 2.61 29.14 -29.08
N GLY A 33 2.31 30.44 -29.16
CA GLY A 33 3.06 31.47 -28.42
C GLY A 33 2.99 31.23 -26.90
N PRO A 34 3.99 31.69 -26.11
CA PRO A 34 4.16 31.31 -24.71
C PRO A 34 2.96 31.62 -23.82
N GLY A 35 2.29 32.76 -24.04
CA GLY A 35 1.07 33.13 -23.31
C GLY A 35 -0.12 32.24 -23.66
N SER A 36 -0.36 32.02 -24.95
CA SER A 36 -1.45 31.16 -25.44
C SER A 36 -1.24 29.71 -25.01
N ARG A 37 -0.01 29.21 -25.09
CA ARG A 37 0.38 27.88 -24.62
C ARG A 37 0.06 27.70 -23.13
N HIS A 38 0.43 28.66 -22.30
CA HIS A 38 0.17 28.61 -20.87
C HIS A 38 -1.33 28.59 -20.56
N GLY A 39 -2.12 29.44 -21.24
CA GLY A 39 -3.58 29.46 -21.10
C GLY A 39 -4.21 28.11 -21.44
N THR A 40 -3.88 27.55 -22.60
CA THR A 40 -4.42 26.25 -23.04
C THR A 40 -4.05 25.12 -22.09
N MET A 41 -2.80 25.06 -21.62
CA MET A 41 -2.40 24.05 -20.63
C MET A 41 -3.18 24.20 -19.32
N ASN A 42 -3.39 25.43 -18.85
CA ASN A 42 -4.15 25.70 -17.64
C ASN A 42 -5.63 25.28 -17.76
N ASP A 43 -6.26 25.52 -18.92
CA ASP A 43 -7.64 25.09 -19.18
C ASP A 43 -7.77 23.56 -19.12
N HIS A 44 -6.80 22.83 -19.69
CA HIS A 44 -6.75 21.37 -19.59
C HIS A 44 -6.59 20.89 -18.14
N PHE A 45 -5.72 21.52 -17.34
CA PHE A 45 -5.56 21.19 -15.93
C PHE A 45 -6.83 21.46 -15.13
N GLY A 46 -7.49 22.60 -15.38
CA GLY A 46 -8.77 22.97 -14.76
C GLY A 46 -9.86 21.95 -15.06
N ASN A 47 -10.01 21.56 -16.33
CA ASN A 47 -10.95 20.52 -16.74
C ASN A 47 -10.63 19.17 -16.09
N TRP A 48 -9.36 18.80 -15.97
CA TRP A 48 -8.98 17.54 -15.33
C TRP A 48 -9.31 17.51 -13.84
N ASN A 49 -9.10 18.62 -13.14
CA ASN A 49 -9.52 18.78 -11.74
C ASN A 49 -11.04 18.67 -11.59
N TRP A 50 -11.79 19.29 -12.50
CA TRP A 50 -13.25 19.19 -12.52
C TRP A 50 -13.73 17.75 -12.68
N ILE A 51 -13.23 17.03 -13.70
CA ILE A 51 -13.58 15.62 -13.95
C ILE A 51 -13.24 14.75 -12.74
N LYS A 52 -12.10 14.98 -12.10
CA LYS A 52 -11.72 14.26 -10.88
C LYS A 52 -12.71 14.51 -9.75
N LEU A 53 -13.09 15.76 -9.52
CA LEU A 53 -14.00 16.12 -8.45
C LEU A 53 -15.38 15.51 -8.69
N THR A 54 -15.94 15.65 -9.88
CA THR A 54 -17.26 15.10 -10.22
C THR A 54 -17.26 13.58 -10.29
N GLY A 55 -16.17 12.97 -10.72
CA GLY A 55 -16.01 11.52 -10.82
C GLY A 55 -15.66 10.82 -9.50
N LEU A 56 -15.25 11.57 -8.47
CA LEU A 56 -14.72 11.01 -7.22
C LEU A 56 -15.73 10.09 -6.53
N GLY A 57 -17.01 10.49 -6.47
CA GLY A 57 -18.05 9.68 -5.83
C GLY A 57 -18.22 8.30 -6.48
N HIS A 58 -18.32 8.27 -7.81
CA HIS A 58 -18.43 7.01 -8.56
C HIS A 58 -17.17 6.15 -8.43
N LEU A 59 -16.00 6.77 -8.48
CA LEU A 59 -14.72 6.08 -8.31
C LEU A 59 -14.61 5.43 -6.93
N LEU A 60 -14.96 6.16 -5.86
CA LEU A 60 -14.92 5.65 -4.49
C LEU A 60 -15.91 4.51 -4.30
N GLN A 61 -17.13 4.62 -4.84
CA GLN A 61 -18.12 3.54 -4.79
C GLN A 61 -17.59 2.27 -5.48
N LYS A 62 -17.02 2.39 -6.68
CA LYS A 62 -16.45 1.24 -7.40
C LYS A 62 -15.30 0.61 -6.62
N ARG A 63 -14.37 1.44 -6.10
CA ARG A 63 -13.23 0.97 -5.31
C ARG A 63 -13.66 0.29 -4.01
N LEU A 64 -14.70 0.78 -3.36
CA LEU A 64 -15.24 0.16 -2.15
C LEU A 64 -15.76 -1.26 -2.44
N LYS A 65 -16.51 -1.45 -3.54
CA LYS A 65 -16.99 -2.78 -3.94
C LYS A 65 -15.83 -3.76 -4.16
N ASN A 66 -14.86 -3.35 -4.97
CA ASN A 66 -13.66 -4.15 -5.22
C ASN A 66 -12.91 -4.44 -3.90
N ALA A 67 -12.76 -3.45 -3.01
CA ALA A 67 -12.06 -3.65 -1.75
C ALA A 67 -12.77 -4.64 -0.83
N VAL A 68 -14.11 -4.69 -0.84
CA VAL A 68 -14.88 -5.68 -0.08
C VAL A 68 -14.68 -7.08 -0.66
N GLU A 69 -14.77 -7.23 -1.97
CA GLU A 69 -14.55 -8.52 -2.66
C GLU A 69 -13.13 -9.06 -2.41
N GLU A 70 -12.12 -8.22 -2.60
CA GLU A 70 -10.71 -8.58 -2.39
C GLU A 70 -10.41 -8.89 -0.91
N ARG A 71 -11.02 -8.15 0.02
CA ARG A 71 -10.91 -8.45 1.46
C ARG A 71 -11.43 -9.84 1.76
N ASP A 72 -12.58 -10.20 1.22
CA ASP A 72 -13.22 -11.49 1.50
C ASP A 72 -12.41 -12.65 0.90
N PHE A 73 -11.84 -12.45 -0.29
CA PHE A 73 -10.89 -13.39 -0.89
C PHE A 73 -9.61 -13.55 -0.05
N CYS A 74 -8.95 -12.44 0.30
CA CYS A 74 -7.73 -12.47 1.10
C CYS A 74 -7.95 -13.09 2.48
N ARG A 75 -9.13 -12.89 3.08
CA ARG A 75 -9.49 -13.50 4.36
C ARG A 75 -9.57 -15.02 4.26
N GLN A 76 -10.22 -15.55 3.23
CA GLN A 76 -10.34 -16.99 3.02
C GLN A 76 -8.96 -17.64 2.83
N GLU A 77 -8.12 -17.03 2.00
CA GLU A 77 -6.74 -17.50 1.78
C GLU A 77 -5.91 -17.46 3.08
N LEU A 78 -6.04 -16.40 3.87
CA LEU A 78 -5.35 -16.29 5.16
C LEU A 78 -5.83 -17.34 6.17
N GLU A 79 -7.13 -17.61 6.24
CA GLU A 79 -7.70 -18.65 7.09
C GLU A 79 -7.19 -20.04 6.66
N ALA A 80 -7.24 -20.33 5.36
CA ALA A 80 -6.74 -21.58 4.79
C ALA A 80 -5.26 -21.80 5.09
N PHE A 81 -4.44 -20.77 4.90
CA PHE A 81 -3.02 -20.79 5.20
C PHE A 81 -2.75 -20.99 6.70
N SER A 82 -3.53 -20.31 7.54
CA SER A 82 -3.38 -20.34 9.00
C SER A 82 -3.78 -21.68 9.61
N MET A 83 -4.64 -22.48 8.95
CA MET A 83 -5.01 -23.82 9.43
C MET A 83 -3.79 -24.73 9.62
N GLY A 84 -2.82 -24.69 8.70
CA GLY A 84 -1.62 -25.52 8.78
C GLY A 84 -0.66 -25.13 9.92
N ARG A 85 -0.73 -23.88 10.41
CA ARG A 85 0.24 -23.30 11.35
C ARG A 85 -0.44 -22.43 12.42
N ARG A 86 -1.56 -22.93 12.94
CA ARG A 86 -2.48 -22.18 13.80
C ARG A 86 -1.82 -21.63 15.06
N ALA A 87 -0.97 -22.42 15.72
CA ALA A 87 -0.26 -21.98 16.93
C ALA A 87 0.71 -20.82 16.66
N GLU A 88 1.44 -20.89 15.54
CA GLU A 88 2.35 -19.81 15.12
C GLU A 88 1.58 -18.55 14.70
N ALA A 89 0.46 -18.72 13.98
CA ALA A 89 -0.38 -17.62 13.53
C ALA A 89 -1.00 -16.85 14.71
N VAL A 90 -1.48 -17.55 15.75
CA VAL A 90 -2.02 -16.91 16.97
C VAL A 90 -0.93 -16.12 17.69
N LYS A 91 0.23 -16.74 17.93
CA LYS A 91 1.36 -16.07 18.59
C LYS A 91 1.81 -14.83 17.81
N TRP A 92 1.96 -14.96 16.49
CA TRP A 92 2.39 -13.84 15.65
C TRP A 92 1.36 -12.71 15.65
N GLY A 93 0.06 -13.02 15.68
CA GLY A 93 -1.00 -12.02 15.84
C GLY A 93 -0.93 -11.27 17.17
N GLU A 94 -0.63 -11.96 18.27
CA GLU A 94 -0.40 -11.33 19.58
C GLU A 94 0.84 -10.43 19.58
N ASP A 95 1.93 -10.88 18.96
CA ASP A 95 3.18 -10.12 18.81
C ASP A 95 2.95 -8.85 17.98
N ILE A 96 2.13 -8.92 16.90
CA ILE A 96 1.72 -7.75 16.10
C ILE A 96 0.94 -6.76 16.93
N MET A 97 -0.13 -7.19 17.61
CA MET A 97 -0.97 -6.27 18.38
C MET A 97 -0.15 -5.54 19.46
N ARG A 98 0.71 -6.27 20.19
CA ARG A 98 1.60 -5.67 21.19
C ARG A 98 2.55 -4.63 20.59
N TRP A 99 3.11 -4.92 19.42
CA TRP A 99 4.01 -4.00 18.75
C TRP A 99 3.28 -2.76 18.22
N GLU A 100 2.10 -2.93 17.61
CA GLU A 100 1.29 -1.83 17.10
C GLU A 100 0.81 -0.91 18.23
N GLU A 101 0.35 -1.46 19.35
CA GLU A 101 0.00 -0.71 20.57
C GLU A 101 1.20 0.08 21.11
N ASP A 102 2.41 -0.50 21.09
CA ASP A 102 3.63 0.19 21.51
C ASP A 102 4.02 1.32 20.54
N GLN A 103 3.75 1.19 19.25
CA GLN A 103 4.02 2.25 18.26
C GLN A 103 3.09 3.45 18.39
N GLU A 104 1.86 3.26 18.90
CA GLU A 104 0.91 4.35 19.17
C GLU A 104 1.36 5.24 20.35
N LYS A 105 2.15 4.71 21.28
CA LYS A 105 2.71 5.47 22.39
C LYS A 105 3.70 6.55 21.91
N SER A 106 3.78 7.65 22.67
CA SER A 106 4.76 8.70 22.42
C SER A 106 6.18 8.13 22.52
N ALA A 107 7.15 8.70 21.79
CA ALA A 107 8.50 8.13 21.70
C ALA A 107 9.19 7.93 23.07
N SER A 108 8.83 8.72 24.08
CA SER A 108 9.33 8.61 25.45
C SER A 108 8.70 7.48 26.28
N GLU A 109 7.55 6.97 25.86
CA GLU A 109 6.73 5.99 26.58
C GLU A 109 6.76 4.60 25.92
N ARG A 110 7.51 4.44 24.82
CA ARG A 110 7.64 3.17 24.11
C ARG A 110 8.44 2.19 24.95
N GLU A 111 7.90 0.99 25.11
CA GLU A 111 8.49 -0.10 25.86
C GLU A 111 9.51 -0.88 25.02
N GLY A 112 9.56 -0.61 23.70
CA GLY A 112 10.50 -1.24 22.79
C GLY A 112 10.08 -2.67 22.48
N ALA A 113 8.78 -2.88 22.24
CA ALA A 113 8.24 -4.17 21.85
C ALA A 113 9.00 -4.75 20.64
N LEU A 114 9.20 -6.07 20.63
CA LEU A 114 9.89 -6.75 19.53
C LEU A 114 9.14 -6.50 18.22
N ASN A 115 9.84 -6.02 17.19
CA ASN A 115 9.26 -5.81 15.88
C ASN A 115 9.01 -7.15 15.17
N PRO A 116 7.76 -7.58 14.95
CA PRO A 116 7.45 -8.86 14.34
C PRO A 116 7.75 -8.89 12.82
N TYR A 117 8.04 -7.73 12.23
CA TYR A 117 8.40 -7.57 10.82
C TYR A 117 9.90 -7.49 10.57
N GLU A 118 10.72 -7.40 11.63
CA GLU A 118 12.17 -7.42 11.48
C GLU A 118 12.65 -8.83 11.14
N MET A 119 13.50 -8.90 10.11
CA MET A 119 14.11 -10.18 9.76
C MET A 119 15.06 -10.64 10.88
N PRO A 120 15.07 -11.95 11.21
CA PRO A 120 16.02 -12.48 12.18
C PRO A 120 17.47 -12.21 11.74
N LYS A 121 18.30 -11.71 12.65
CA LYS A 121 19.70 -11.33 12.36
C LYS A 121 20.63 -12.52 12.09
N ALA A 122 20.28 -13.70 12.59
CA ALA A 122 20.79 -14.96 12.05
C ALA A 122 19.91 -15.27 10.84
N GLY A 123 20.48 -15.47 9.65
CA GLY A 123 19.81 -15.60 8.34
C GLY A 123 18.68 -16.63 8.19
N MET A 124 18.18 -17.15 9.30
CA MET A 124 16.97 -17.93 9.47
C MET A 124 15.73 -17.04 9.38
N LEU A 125 15.21 -16.84 8.17
CA LEU A 125 13.81 -16.44 7.99
C LEU A 125 12.93 -17.44 8.75
N ARG A 126 12.36 -17.07 9.90
CA ARG A 126 11.15 -17.76 10.41
C ARG A 126 9.93 -17.23 9.68
N VAL A 127 9.92 -17.36 8.36
CA VAL A 127 8.65 -17.48 7.62
C VAL A 127 8.29 -18.94 7.76
N LEU A 128 7.58 -19.24 8.84
CA LEU A 128 6.84 -20.48 9.01
C LEU A 128 7.65 -21.76 8.64
N GLY A 129 8.67 -22.10 9.44
CA GLY A 129 9.34 -23.41 9.35
C GLY A 129 10.34 -23.65 8.21
N LEU A 130 10.65 -22.67 7.35
CA LEU A 130 11.74 -22.83 6.37
C LEU A 130 13.07 -22.32 6.94
N SER A 131 14.03 -23.21 7.19
CA SER A 131 15.40 -22.81 7.53
C SER A 131 16.16 -22.42 6.26
N PHE A 132 16.50 -21.14 6.11
CA PHE A 132 17.41 -20.67 5.07
C PHE A 132 18.84 -20.70 5.63
N ASP A 133 19.66 -21.62 5.12
CA ASP A 133 21.08 -21.68 5.47
C ASP A 133 21.86 -20.69 4.58
N SER A 134 22.94 -20.10 5.11
CA SER A 134 23.74 -19.05 4.45
C SER A 134 24.40 -19.49 3.12
N ASN A 135 24.23 -20.75 2.74
CA ASN A 135 24.69 -21.35 1.48
C ASN A 135 23.60 -21.51 0.41
N CYS A 136 22.42 -20.91 0.57
CA CYS A 136 21.40 -20.84 -0.50
C CYS A 136 20.97 -22.23 -1.03
N SER A 137 20.90 -23.24 -0.16
CA SER A 137 20.41 -24.57 -0.50
C SER A 137 19.08 -24.85 0.18
N PHE A 138 18.02 -25.06 -0.61
CA PHE A 138 16.71 -25.48 -0.09
C PHE A 138 16.78 -26.93 0.40
N ARG A 139 16.50 -27.17 1.69
CA ARG A 139 16.13 -28.49 2.20
C ARG A 139 14.69 -28.42 2.69
N TYR A 140 13.86 -29.32 2.18
CA TYR A 140 12.56 -29.61 2.77
C TYR A 140 12.80 -30.38 4.07
N VAL A 141 12.23 -29.91 5.18
CA VAL A 141 12.03 -30.67 6.41
C VAL A 141 10.54 -30.77 6.64
#